data_AF-A0A0B6Z844-F1
#
_entry.id   AF-A0A0B6Z844-F1
#
_cell.length_a   1.000
_cell.length_b   1.000
_cell.length_c   1.000
_cell.angle_alpha   90.00
_cell.angle_beta   90.00
_cell.angle_gamma   90.00
#
_symmetry.space_group_name_H-M   'P 1'
#
loop_
_entity.id
_entity.type
_entity.pdbx_description
1 polymer ?
#
loop_
_entity_poly.entity_id
_entity_poly.type
_entity_poly.pdbx_seq_one_letter_code
_entity_poly.pdbx_strand_id
1 'polypeptide(L)'
;DEVQKALVVVHNLYSRWRELQENGGVSSREEIEYTTNELRNSLRSIEWDLEDLEETVGIVEKNPRKFKISEYELQERRNFVEKTKTTVRDMKNQISSPSNGQRDDTRSRQNLFSSSNIPKAPQDKYRRLDEEMEQANQRFISDT
;
A
#
# COMPACT_ATOMS: atom_id res chain seq x y z
N ASP A 1 -12.45 23.40 -5.60
CA ASP A 1 -11.69 23.23 -6.85
C ASP A 1 -10.45 22.37 -6.73
N GLU A 2 -9.44 22.75 -5.93
CA GLU A 2 -8.16 22.01 -5.86
C GLU A 2 -8.32 20.59 -5.31
N VAL A 3 -8.98 20.43 -4.15
CA VAL A 3 -9.31 19.11 -3.59
C VAL A 3 -10.11 18.25 -4.56
N GLN A 4 -11.07 18.82 -5.29
CA GLN A 4 -11.85 18.06 -6.28
C GLN A 4 -11.01 17.60 -7.47
N LYS A 5 -10.08 18.43 -7.95
CA LYS A 5 -9.11 18.03 -8.98
C LYS A 5 -8.17 16.94 -8.47
N ALA A 6 -7.65 17.10 -7.25
CA ALA A 6 -6.81 16.09 -6.61
C ALA A 6 -7.54 14.75 -6.44
N LEU A 7 -8.83 14.78 -6.07
CA LEU A 7 -9.65 13.58 -5.99
C LEU A 7 -9.81 12.87 -7.33
N VAL A 8 -10.01 13.61 -8.43
CA VAL A 8 -10.08 13.00 -9.77
C VAL A 8 -8.78 12.28 -10.11
N VAL A 9 -7.63 12.92 -9.82
CA VAL A 9 -6.31 12.31 -10.02
C VAL A 9 -6.16 11.05 -9.17
N VAL A 10 -6.52 11.13 -7.88
CA VAL A 10 -6.48 9.99 -6.96
C VAL A 10 -7.40 8.86 -7.42
N HIS A 11 -8.60 9.15 -7.90
CA HIS A 11 -9.53 8.13 -8.42
C HIS A 11 -8.97 7.41 -9.65
N ASN A 12 -8.34 8.14 -10.56
CA ASN A 12 -7.69 7.55 -11.74
C ASN A 12 -6.51 6.66 -11.33
N LEU A 13 -5.67 7.17 -10.42
CA LEU A 13 -4.52 6.44 -9.89
C LEU A 13 -4.96 5.19 -9.10
N TYR A 14 -6.05 5.30 -8.34
CA TYR A 14 -6.66 4.20 -7.61
C TYR A 14 -7.19 3.10 -8.54
N SER A 15 -7.86 3.49 -9.63
CA SER A 15 -8.34 2.55 -10.66
C SER A 15 -7.18 1.81 -11.31
N ARG A 16 -6.12 2.53 -11.70
CA ARG A 16 -4.90 1.92 -12.23
C ARG A 16 -4.26 0.97 -11.23
N TRP A 17 -4.14 1.38 -9.97
CA TRP A 17 -3.61 0.54 -8.90
C TRP A 17 -4.40 -0.78 -8.75
N ARG A 18 -5.74 -0.71 -8.81
CA ARG A 18 -6.60 -1.90 -8.79
C ARG A 18 -6.32 -2.84 -9.95
N GLU A 19 -6.24 -2.32 -11.18
CA GLU A 19 -5.91 -3.12 -12.37
C GLU A 19 -4.55 -3.83 -12.23
N LEU A 20 -3.54 -3.11 -11.73
CA LEU A 20 -2.20 -3.66 -11.51
C LEU A 20 -2.21 -4.82 -10.51
N GLN A 21 -3.07 -4.75 -9.49
CA GLN A 21 -3.22 -5.80 -8.47
C GLN A 21 -3.99 -7.03 -9.01
N GLU A 22 -4.93 -6.83 -9.92
CA GLU A 22 -5.73 -7.90 -10.54
C GLU A 22 -4.94 -8.65 -11.64
N ASN A 23 -4.04 -7.96 -12.35
CA ASN A 23 -3.22 -8.51 -13.43
C ASN A 23 -2.00 -9.33 -12.95
N GLY A 24 -2.14 -10.05 -11.83
CA GLY A 24 -1.10 -10.73 -11.05
C GLY A 24 -0.08 -11.54 -11.87
N GLY A 25 0.98 -10.88 -12.32
CA GLY A 25 2.13 -11.47 -13.02
C GLY A 25 2.55 -10.76 -14.31
N VAL A 26 1.70 -9.91 -14.91
CA VAL A 26 2.04 -9.16 -16.15
C VAL A 26 2.68 -7.80 -15.83
N SER A 27 2.28 -7.19 -14.72
CA SER A 27 2.77 -5.87 -14.32
C SER A 27 4.09 -5.98 -13.57
N SER A 28 5.03 -5.06 -13.85
CA SER A 28 6.31 -5.03 -13.13
C SER A 28 6.06 -4.72 -11.65
N ARG A 29 6.82 -5.39 -10.77
CA ARG A 29 6.82 -5.09 -9.33
C ARG A 29 7.13 -3.62 -9.06
N GLU A 30 8.02 -3.03 -9.84
CA GLU A 30 8.38 -1.61 -9.72
C GLU A 30 7.21 -0.70 -10.06
N GLU A 31 6.36 -1.06 -11.03
CA GLU A 31 5.17 -0.29 -11.40
C GLU A 31 4.15 -0.33 -10.25
N ILE A 32 3.92 -1.49 -9.66
CA ILE A 32 3.03 -1.65 -8.50
C ILE A 32 3.53 -0.82 -7.31
N GLU A 33 4.82 -0.89 -7.00
CA GLU A 33 5.43 -0.14 -5.90
C GLU A 33 5.35 1.38 -6.14
N TYR A 34 5.67 1.83 -7.36
CA TYR A 34 5.57 3.23 -7.76
C TYR A 34 4.12 3.74 -7.63
N THR A 35 3.15 3.07 -8.25
CA THR A 35 1.74 3.47 -8.20
C THR A 35 1.21 3.46 -6.76
N THR A 36 1.60 2.49 -5.95
CA THR A 36 1.21 2.43 -4.53
C THR A 36 1.77 3.61 -3.74
N ASN A 37 3.03 3.97 -3.96
CA ASN A 37 3.67 5.08 -3.27
C ASN A 37 3.08 6.43 -3.68
N GLU A 38 2.88 6.62 -4.98
CA GLU A 38 2.27 7.84 -5.52
C GLU A 38 0.87 8.04 -4.94
N LEU A 39 0.07 6.98 -4.89
CA LEU A 39 -1.28 7.01 -4.33
C LEU A 39 -1.29 7.37 -2.84
N ARG A 40 -0.34 6.85 -2.05
CA ARG A 40 -0.18 7.22 -0.64
C ARG A 40 0.19 8.69 -0.48
N ASN A 41 1.06 9.22 -1.33
CA ASN A 41 1.47 10.62 -1.29
C ASN A 41 0.31 11.54 -1.66
N SER A 42 -0.41 11.25 -2.75
CA SER A 42 -1.56 12.03 -3.17
C SER A 42 -2.67 12.02 -2.11
N LEU A 43 -2.98 10.86 -1.52
CA LEU A 43 -3.96 10.76 -0.44
C LEU A 43 -3.54 11.59 0.78
N ARG A 44 -2.25 11.59 1.15
CA ARG A 44 -1.74 12.42 2.25
C ARG A 44 -1.84 13.91 1.97
N SER A 45 -1.54 14.34 0.74
CA SER A 45 -1.72 15.74 0.35
C SER A 45 -3.18 16.18 0.53
N ILE A 46 -4.13 15.34 0.11
CA ILE A 46 -5.56 15.62 0.28
C ILE A 46 -5.95 15.64 1.76
N GLU A 47 -5.37 14.79 2.60
CA GLU A 47 -5.64 14.82 4.06
C GLU A 47 -5.29 16.18 4.67
N TRP A 48 -4.12 16.72 4.33
CA TRP A 48 -3.72 18.06 4.77
C TRP A 48 -4.69 19.14 4.28
N ASP A 49 -5.07 19.12 2.99
CA ASP A 49 -6.05 20.07 2.47
C ASP A 49 -7.41 19.98 3.21
N LEU A 50 -7.81 18.77 3.60
CA LEU A 50 -9.06 18.56 4.33
C LEU A 50 -9.00 19.02 5.78
N GLU A 51 -7.83 18.94 6.43
CA GLU A 51 -7.60 19.49 7.77
C GLU A 51 -7.77 21.01 7.75
N ASP A 52 -7.16 21.70 6.79
CA ASP A 52 -7.28 23.15 6.62
C ASP A 52 -8.72 23.59 6.26
N LEU A 53 -9.40 22.82 5.41
CA LEU A 53 -10.79 23.09 5.06
C LEU A 53 -11.74 22.88 6.25
N GLU A 54 -11.51 21.86 7.07
CA GLU A 54 -12.27 21.64 8.31
C GLU A 54 -12.09 22.79 9.29
N GLU A 55 -10.86 23.24 9.51
CA GLU A 55 -10.58 24.42 10.34
C GLU A 55 -11.32 25.65 9.80
N THR A 56 -11.23 25.88 8.48
CA THR A 56 -11.91 27.00 7.82
C THR A 56 -13.42 26.94 8.01
N VAL A 57 -14.03 25.76 7.84
CA VAL A 57 -15.47 25.55 8.09
C VAL A 57 -15.81 25.87 9.56
N GLY A 58 -14.99 25.42 10.51
CA GLY A 58 -15.16 25.72 11.92
C GLY A 58 -15.02 27.21 12.27
N ILE A 59 -14.15 27.95 11.58
CA ILE A 59 -14.02 29.41 11.73
C ILE A 59 -15.27 30.11 11.18
N VAL A 60 -15.76 29.68 10.02
CA VAL A 60 -16.94 30.27 9.36
C VAL A 60 -18.19 30.03 10.21
N GLU A 61 -18.33 28.84 10.79
CA GLU A 61 -19.43 28.48 11.69
C GLU A 61 -19.51 29.38 12.94
N LYS A 62 -18.35 29.77 13.50
CA LYS A 62 -18.31 30.67 14.66
C LYS A 62 -18.77 32.09 14.36
N ASN A 63 -18.74 32.52 13.09
CA ASN A 63 -19.19 33.86 12.71
C ASN A 63 -19.84 33.92 11.31
N PRO A 64 -21.01 33.29 11.10
CA PRO A 64 -21.62 33.18 9.77
C PRO A 64 -21.99 34.55 9.18
N ARG A 65 -22.36 35.52 10.04
CA ARG A 65 -22.71 36.88 9.64
C ARG A 65 -21.55 37.62 8.98
N LYS A 66 -20.32 37.45 9.47
CA LYS A 66 -19.11 38.07 8.90
C LYS A 66 -18.83 37.54 7.49
N PHE A 67 -19.05 36.24 7.28
CA PHE A 67 -18.76 35.57 6.02
C PHE A 67 -19.96 35.58 5.05
N LYS A 68 -21.12 36.07 5.48
CA LYS A 68 -22.37 36.15 4.70
C LYS A 68 -22.77 34.79 4.08
N ILE A 69 -22.50 33.71 4.81
CA ILE A 69 -22.82 32.34 4.40
C ILE A 69 -24.19 31.95 4.93
N SER A 70 -24.94 31.17 4.15
CA SER A 70 -26.20 30.58 4.63
C SER A 70 -25.94 29.28 5.41
N GLU A 71 -26.85 28.90 6.30
CA GLU A 71 -26.77 27.61 7.01
C GLU A 71 -26.71 26.43 6.03
N TYR A 72 -27.49 26.51 4.94
CA TYR A 72 -27.49 25.51 3.88
C TYR A 72 -26.09 25.36 3.24
N GLU A 73 -25.45 26.47 2.88
CA GLU A 73 -24.12 26.44 2.29
C GLU A 73 -23.06 25.95 3.27
N LEU A 74 -23.16 26.32 4.55
CA LEU A 74 -22.27 25.79 5.59
C LEU A 74 -22.42 24.28 5.74
N GLN A 75 -23.65 23.77 5.71
CA GLN A 75 -23.92 22.35 5.77
C GLN A 75 -23.37 21.60 4.55
N GLU A 76 -23.50 22.17 3.34
CA GLU A 76 -22.90 21.60 2.14
C GLU A 76 -21.37 21.50 2.23
N ARG A 77 -20.72 22.53 2.80
CA ARG A 77 -19.27 22.49 3.02
C ARG A 77 -18.87 21.41 4.03
N ARG A 78 -19.60 21.26 5.14
CA ARG A 78 -19.37 20.14 6.08
C ARG A 78 -19.55 18.79 5.40
N ASN A 79 -20.65 18.62 4.67
CA ASN A 79 -20.97 17.38 3.95
C ASN A 79 -19.86 17.03 2.95
N PHE A 80 -19.31 18.03 2.26
CA PHE A 80 -18.21 17.84 1.32
C PHE A 80 -16.94 17.33 2.01
N VAL A 81 -16.52 17.98 3.11
CA VAL A 81 -15.33 17.58 3.88
C VAL A 81 -15.49 16.15 4.41
N GLU A 82 -16.64 15.84 5.02
CA GLU A 82 -16.92 14.51 5.61
C GLU A 82 -16.95 13.39 4.56
N LYS A 83 -17.65 13.61 3.44
CA LYS A 83 -17.69 12.65 2.33
C LYS A 83 -16.30 12.40 1.78
N THR A 84 -15.50 13.45 1.61
CA THR A 84 -14.15 13.33 1.06
C THR A 84 -13.22 12.60 2.03
N LYS A 85 -13.26 12.92 3.33
CA LYS A 85 -12.51 12.21 4.37
C LYS A 85 -12.84 10.72 4.38
N THR A 86 -14.11 10.37 4.21
CA THR A 86 -14.55 8.97 4.15
C THR A 86 -13.94 8.26 2.93
N THR A 87 -14.05 8.85 1.73
CA THR A 87 -13.45 8.29 0.51
C THR A 87 -11.93 8.08 0.64
N VAL A 88 -11.21 9.08 1.16
CA VAL A 88 -9.75 9.00 1.37
C VAL A 88 -9.40 7.87 2.35
N ARG A 89 -10.15 7.76 3.46
CA ARG A 89 -9.97 6.69 4.45
C ARG A 89 -10.20 5.32 3.84
N ASP A 90 -11.26 5.15 3.06
CA ASP A 90 -11.61 3.87 2.43
C ASP A 90 -10.54 3.41 1.44
N MET A 91 -10.00 4.35 0.65
CA MET A 91 -8.87 4.06 -0.25
C MET A 91 -7.61 3.69 0.53
N LYS A 92 -7.25 4.43 1.58
CA LYS A 92 -6.10 4.10 2.44
C LYS A 92 -6.22 2.71 3.07
N ASN A 93 -7.41 2.34 3.52
CA ASN A 93 -7.68 1.01 4.09
C ASN A 93 -7.45 -0.10 3.07
N GLN A 94 -7.91 0.10 1.82
CA GLN A 94 -7.72 -0.87 0.73
C GLN A 94 -6.24 -1.00 0.33
N ILE A 95 -5.49 0.11 0.29
CA ILE A 95 -4.05 0.11 -0.02
C ILE A 95 -3.21 -0.51 1.11
N SER A 96 -3.65 -0.36 2.36
CA SER A 96 -2.96 -0.91 3.53
C SER A 96 -3.30 -2.38 3.76
N SER A 97 -4.45 -2.83 3.27
CA SER A 97 -4.88 -4.23 3.27
C SER A 97 -4.94 -4.77 1.84
N PRO A 98 -3.79 -4.96 1.15
CA PRO A 98 -3.75 -5.68 -0.12
C PRO A 98 -4.01 -7.18 0.16
N SER A 99 -5.25 -7.49 0.53
CA SER A 99 -5.74 -8.85 0.69
C SER A 99 -5.96 -9.41 -0.71
N ASN A 100 -4.99 -10.17 -1.21
CA ASN A 100 -5.18 -11.50 -1.83
C ASN A 100 -4.10 -11.92 -2.83
N GLY A 101 -3.19 -11.05 -3.26
CA GLY A 101 -2.14 -11.44 -4.23
C GLY A 101 -0.94 -12.20 -3.64
N GLN A 102 -0.58 -11.96 -2.37
CA GLN A 102 0.64 -12.54 -1.76
C GLN A 102 0.40 -13.77 -0.87
N ARG A 103 -0.86 -14.07 -0.52
CA ARG A 103 -1.19 -15.26 0.28
C ARG A 103 -1.13 -16.55 -0.53
N ASP A 104 -1.20 -16.48 -1.85
CA ASP A 104 -1.15 -17.66 -2.70
C ASP A 104 0.28 -18.13 -2.98
N ASP A 105 1.28 -17.24 -3.00
CA ASP A 105 2.69 -17.66 -3.16
C ASP A 105 3.22 -18.35 -1.90
N THR A 106 2.86 -17.84 -0.71
CA THR A 106 3.24 -18.48 0.56
C THR A 106 2.53 -19.82 0.79
N ARG A 107 1.23 -19.95 0.41
CA ARG A 107 0.52 -21.24 0.44
C ARG A 107 0.98 -22.21 -0.65
N SER A 108 1.30 -21.73 -1.85
CA SER A 108 1.82 -22.58 -2.93
C SER A 108 3.21 -23.12 -2.58
N ARG A 109 4.09 -22.31 -1.98
CA ARG A 109 5.37 -22.78 -1.43
C ARG A 109 5.15 -23.76 -0.27
N GLN A 110 4.21 -23.52 0.63
CA GLN A 110 3.94 -24.41 1.77
C GLN A 110 3.30 -25.75 1.34
N ASN A 111 2.51 -25.77 0.27
CA ASN A 111 1.97 -27.00 -0.33
C ASN A 111 3.04 -27.80 -1.10
N LEU A 112 4.03 -27.15 -1.70
CA LEU A 112 5.20 -27.83 -2.30
C LEU A 112 6.13 -28.48 -1.26
N PHE A 113 6.19 -27.95 -0.03
CA PHE A 113 6.93 -28.59 1.07
C PHE A 113 6.13 -29.66 1.82
N SER A 114 4.78 -29.60 1.78
CA SER A 114 3.91 -30.54 2.52
C SER A 114 3.57 -31.81 1.73
N SER A 115 3.88 -31.87 0.43
CA SER A 115 3.72 -33.07 -0.39
C SER A 115 5.06 -33.76 -0.64
N SER A 116 5.71 -34.21 0.42
CA SER A 116 6.96 -34.97 0.37
C SER A 116 6.71 -36.46 0.60
N ASN A 117 6.16 -37.13 -0.41
CA ASN A 117 6.34 -38.57 -0.62
C ASN A 117 7.41 -38.82 -1.69
N ILE A 118 8.55 -38.12 -1.57
CA ILE A 118 9.70 -38.23 -2.47
C ILE A 118 10.72 -39.19 -1.83
N PRO A 119 11.20 -40.22 -2.55
CA PRO A 119 12.22 -41.13 -2.04
C PRO A 119 13.48 -40.35 -1.64
N LYS A 120 14.05 -40.67 -0.48
CA LYS A 120 15.30 -40.08 0.03
C LYS A 120 16.37 -40.07 -1.07
N ALA A 121 16.70 -38.89 -1.59
CA ALA A 121 17.87 -38.69 -2.43
C ALA A 121 19.14 -38.97 -1.59
N PRO A 122 20.20 -39.54 -2.20
CA PRO A 122 21.41 -39.92 -1.47
C PRO A 122 22.10 -38.68 -0.90
N GLN A 123 22.28 -38.66 0.42
CA GLN A 123 22.94 -37.57 1.15
C GLN A 123 24.43 -37.40 0.78
N ASP A 124 25.00 -38.27 -0.05
CA ASP A 124 26.39 -38.23 -0.48
C ASP A 124 26.73 -37.08 -1.43
N LYS A 125 25.75 -36.51 -2.17
CA LYS A 125 26.04 -35.46 -3.16
C LYS A 125 26.39 -34.10 -2.54
N TYR A 126 25.90 -33.81 -1.35
CA TYR A 126 26.15 -32.54 -0.66
C TYR A 126 27.21 -32.65 0.44
N ARG A 127 27.51 -33.87 0.89
CA ARG A 127 28.54 -34.11 1.91
C ARG A 127 29.93 -33.59 1.51
N ARG A 128 30.28 -33.68 0.22
CA ARG A 128 31.57 -33.17 -0.28
C ARG A 128 31.65 -31.64 -0.25
N LEU A 129 30.53 -30.95 -0.50
CA LEU A 129 30.46 -29.50 -0.45
C LEU A 129 30.53 -28.99 0.99
N ASP A 130 29.86 -29.67 1.93
CA ASP A 130 29.94 -29.34 3.35
C ASP A 130 31.35 -29.55 3.91
N GLU A 131 32.01 -30.67 3.56
CA GLU A 131 33.41 -30.95 3.96
C GLU A 131 34.40 -29.91 3.41
N GLU A 132 34.21 -29.44 2.18
CA GLU A 132 35.07 -28.43 1.54
C GLU A 132 34.88 -27.04 2.17
N MET A 133 33.62 -26.68 2.46
CA MET A 133 33.30 -25.43 3.14
C MET A 133 33.83 -25.39 4.58
N GLU A 134 33.76 -26.51 5.29
CA GLU A 134 34.29 -26.63 6.65
C GLU A 134 35.83 -26.61 6.67
N GLN A 135 36.49 -27.24 5.70
CA GLN A 135 37.95 -27.13 5.54
C GLN A 135 38.41 -25.71 5.18
N ALA A 136 37.68 -25.01 4.32
CA ALA A 136 38.01 -23.63 3.95
C ALA A 136 37.90 -22.68 5.17
N ASN A 137 36.85 -22.85 5.99
CA ASN A 137 36.69 -22.09 7.22
C ASN A 137 37.79 -22.39 8.25
N GLN A 138 38.20 -23.65 8.39
CA GLN A 138 39.29 -24.02 9.30
C GLN A 138 40.64 -23.43 8.87
N ARG A 139 40.95 -23.41 7.56
CA ARG A 139 42.18 -22.79 7.05
C ARG A 139 42.26 -21.29 7.31
N PHE A 140 41.13 -20.60 7.24
CA PHE A 140 41.10 -19.15 7.51
C PHE A 140 41.35 -18.82 8.98
N ILE A 141 40.87 -19.66 9.90
CA ILE A 141 41.01 -19.46 11.35
C ILE A 141 42.44 -19.80 11.84
N SER A 142 43.18 -20.66 11.13
CA SER A 142 44.56 -21.03 11.49
C SER A 142 45.65 -20.05 11.03
N ASP A 143 45.33 -19.09 10.16
CA ASP A 143 46.27 -18.10 9.60
C ASP A 143 46.12 -16.69 10.23
N THR A 144 45.47 -16.58 11.39
CA THR A 144 45.43 -15.37 12.25
C THR A 144 46.05 -15.68 13.61
#